data_AF-A0A1F8SA42-F1
#
_entry.id   AF-A0A1F8SA42-F1
#
_cell.length_a   1.000
_cell.length_b   1.000
_cell.length_c   1.000
_cell.angle_alpha   90.00
_cell.angle_beta   90.00
_cell.angle_gamma   90.00
#
_symmetry.space_group_name_H-M   'P 1'
#
loop_
_entity.id
_entity.type
_entity.pdbx_description
1 polymer ?
#
loop_
_entity_poly.entity_id
_entity_poly.type
_entity_poly.pdbx_seq_one_letter_code
_entity_poly.pdbx_strand_id
1 'polypeptide(L)'
;MTELHQALAGRVASWRDESYRHDRFPAIAEILGYAFEDGEGRQLRYLRAAQFRALETYWYLRLVEGTPHVADLYERCFERVTDRLTALGLASQELRDIATDYGYPDLVTRIREDDDLARRHRLDAIRETLSLDYPSWILALAMGSGKTVLIGSIVATEFAMAIDPRGGGSSWSMIPMHTRSHGDPTMTMRTTITLPDSLMSDIDALVGPRGRSGFLARAARNELKRERLGRALDAARGAMAGTPGWRSSDEIIQFVDGLRSDDRDPWTDGPDKDQPA
;
A
#
# COMPACT_ATOMS: atom_id res chain seq x y z
N MET A 1 -8.60 -11.12 23.30
CA MET A 1 -9.10 -9.89 22.67
C MET A 1 -8.26 -9.69 21.44
N THR A 2 -8.88 -9.70 20.26
CA THR A 2 -8.13 -9.62 19.00
C THR A 2 -8.03 -8.16 18.60
N GLU A 3 -6.82 -7.63 18.61
CA GLU A 3 -6.55 -6.28 18.12
C GLU A 3 -6.55 -6.25 16.58
N LEU A 4 -6.75 -5.07 15.97
CA LEU A 4 -6.74 -4.93 14.51
C LEU A 4 -5.47 -5.53 13.88
N HIS A 5 -4.33 -5.27 14.52
CA HIS A 5 -3.04 -5.74 14.08
C HIS A 5 -3.01 -7.29 14.01
N GLN A 6 -3.53 -7.99 15.03
CA GLN A 6 -3.60 -9.45 15.06
C GLN A 6 -4.54 -10.01 13.99
N ALA A 7 -5.68 -9.35 13.77
CA ALA A 7 -6.62 -9.73 12.71
C ALA A 7 -5.99 -9.60 11.32
N LEU A 8 -5.26 -8.49 11.06
CA LEU A 8 -4.53 -8.29 9.82
C LEU A 8 -3.39 -9.31 9.65
N ALA A 9 -2.64 -9.61 10.71
CA ALA A 9 -1.56 -10.60 10.65
C ALA A 9 -2.07 -11.98 10.21
N GLY A 10 -3.24 -12.40 10.72
CA GLY A 10 -3.89 -13.65 10.29
C GLY A 10 -4.29 -13.65 8.82
N ARG A 11 -4.86 -12.55 8.32
CA ARG A 11 -5.24 -12.40 6.90
C ARG A 11 -4.02 -12.40 5.97
N VAL A 12 -2.97 -11.67 6.34
CA VAL A 12 -1.71 -11.62 5.59
C VAL A 12 -1.04 -13.01 5.59
N ALA A 13 -1.12 -13.75 6.70
CA ALA A 13 -0.63 -15.13 6.75
C ALA A 13 -1.40 -16.05 5.79
N SER A 14 -2.73 -15.97 5.75
CA SER A 14 -3.53 -16.72 4.77
C SER A 14 -3.14 -16.38 3.33
N TRP A 15 -2.95 -15.10 3.02
CA TRP A 15 -2.52 -14.66 1.69
C TRP A 15 -1.11 -15.17 1.32
N ARG A 16 -0.21 -15.24 2.31
CA ARG A 16 1.12 -15.84 2.15
C ARG A 16 1.03 -17.34 1.88
N ASP A 17 0.16 -18.06 2.58
CA ASP A 17 -0.01 -19.51 2.39
C ASP A 17 -0.58 -19.84 1.00
N GLU A 18 -1.37 -18.92 0.45
CA GLU A 18 -1.79 -18.92 -0.96
C GLU A 18 -0.70 -18.43 -1.94
N SER A 19 0.54 -18.32 -1.48
CA SER A 19 1.71 -17.87 -2.26
C SER A 19 1.52 -16.49 -2.89
N TYR A 20 0.84 -15.58 -2.17
CA TYR A 20 0.56 -14.20 -2.59
C TYR A 20 -0.20 -14.09 -3.92
N ARG A 21 -1.02 -15.10 -4.24
CA ARG A 21 -1.79 -15.12 -5.48
C ARG A 21 -2.66 -13.86 -5.61
N HIS A 22 -2.64 -13.25 -6.80
CA HIS A 22 -3.48 -12.11 -7.12
C HIS A 22 -3.80 -12.04 -8.63
N ASP A 23 -5.08 -12.02 -8.99
CA ASP A 23 -5.52 -12.18 -10.39
C ASP A 23 -5.07 -11.03 -11.29
N ARG A 24 -5.20 -9.78 -10.82
CA ARG A 24 -4.83 -8.59 -11.61
C ARG A 24 -3.34 -8.27 -11.59
N PHE A 25 -2.61 -8.79 -10.60
CA PHE A 25 -1.26 -8.36 -10.26
C PHE A 25 -0.38 -9.56 -9.91
N PRO A 26 -0.23 -10.55 -10.82
CA PRO A 26 0.44 -11.81 -10.50
C PRO A 26 1.92 -11.65 -10.16
N ALA A 27 2.59 -10.60 -10.66
CA ALA A 27 4.00 -10.33 -10.35
C ALA A 27 4.29 -10.07 -8.88
N ILE A 28 3.29 -9.74 -8.05
CA ILE A 28 3.51 -9.54 -6.62
C ILE A 28 4.05 -10.80 -5.94
N ALA A 29 3.62 -11.99 -6.39
CA ALA A 29 4.07 -13.26 -5.86
C ALA A 29 5.55 -13.50 -6.16
N GLU A 30 6.01 -13.14 -7.36
CA GLU A 30 7.41 -13.22 -7.75
C GLU A 30 8.26 -12.22 -6.96
N ILE A 31 7.79 -10.97 -6.81
CA ILE A 31 8.50 -9.92 -6.09
C ILE A 31 8.68 -10.28 -4.61
N LEU A 32 7.60 -10.72 -3.94
CA LEU A 32 7.68 -11.13 -2.53
C LEU A 32 8.44 -12.46 -2.38
N GLY A 33 8.33 -13.36 -3.35
CA GLY A 33 9.10 -14.61 -3.39
C GLY A 33 10.61 -14.37 -3.51
N TYR A 34 11.03 -13.40 -4.32
CA TYR A 34 12.43 -13.04 -4.52
C TYR A 34 13.12 -12.55 -3.24
N ALA A 35 12.35 -12.09 -2.24
CA ALA A 35 12.91 -11.70 -0.96
C ALA A 35 13.58 -12.86 -0.20
N PHE A 36 13.30 -14.11 -0.57
CA PHE A 36 13.89 -15.30 0.05
C PHE A 36 15.08 -15.83 -0.76
N GLU A 37 16.09 -16.35 -0.06
CA GLU A 37 17.24 -17.02 -0.67
C GLU A 37 16.85 -18.37 -1.30
N ASP A 38 17.56 -18.75 -2.35
CA ASP A 38 17.41 -20.05 -3.00
C ASP A 38 18.25 -21.07 -2.23
N GLY A 39 17.64 -21.88 -1.35
CA GLY A 39 18.35 -22.86 -0.53
C GLY A 39 17.49 -23.55 0.54
N GLU A 40 18.10 -24.49 1.28
CA GLU A 40 17.46 -25.10 2.45
C GLU A 40 17.48 -24.12 3.63
N GLY A 41 16.32 -23.56 3.94
CA GLY A 41 16.14 -22.53 4.96
C GLY A 41 15.58 -21.26 4.32
N ARG A 42 14.35 -20.89 4.68
CA ARG A 42 13.65 -19.72 4.14
C ARG A 42 14.21 -18.44 4.77
N GLN A 43 15.45 -18.10 4.45
CA GLN A 43 16.13 -16.89 4.92
C GLN A 43 15.83 -15.71 3.98
N LEU A 44 15.64 -14.53 4.56
CA LEU A 44 15.43 -13.29 3.80
C LEU A 44 16.77 -12.73 3.31
N ARG A 45 16.82 -12.33 2.03
CA ARG A 45 18.02 -11.77 1.39
C ARG A 45 18.43 -10.42 1.99
N TYR A 46 17.47 -9.51 2.12
CA TYR A 46 17.74 -8.09 2.39
C TYR A 46 16.98 -7.53 3.60
N LEU A 47 15.69 -7.86 3.72
CA LEU A 47 14.84 -7.32 4.78
C LEU A 47 14.91 -8.19 6.02
N ARG A 48 14.85 -7.56 7.21
CA ARG A 48 14.57 -8.30 8.45
C ARG A 48 13.17 -8.90 8.41
N ALA A 49 12.91 -9.92 9.22
CA ALA A 49 11.58 -10.52 9.33
C ALA A 49 10.48 -9.46 9.56
N ALA A 50 10.68 -8.57 10.54
CA ALA A 50 9.77 -7.47 10.83
C ALA A 50 9.50 -6.54 9.63
N GLN A 51 10.54 -6.22 8.86
CA GLN A 51 10.44 -5.33 7.69
C GLN A 51 9.75 -6.03 6.53
N PHE A 52 10.02 -7.31 6.33
CA PHE A 52 9.33 -8.09 5.30
C PHE A 52 7.85 -8.26 5.65
N ARG A 53 7.51 -8.56 6.91
CA ARG A 53 6.11 -8.55 7.40
C ARG A 53 5.41 -7.23 7.13
N ALA A 54 6.13 -6.12 7.32
CA ALA A 54 5.60 -4.80 7.02
C ALA A 54 5.30 -4.59 5.54
N LEU A 55 6.22 -5.04 4.68
CA LEU A 55 6.06 -5.00 3.23
C LEU A 55 4.88 -5.88 2.76
N GLU A 56 4.72 -7.08 3.33
CA GLU A 56 3.58 -7.96 3.05
C GLU A 56 2.26 -7.30 3.44
N THR A 57 2.20 -6.74 4.65
CA THR A 57 0.99 -6.05 5.14
C THR A 57 0.65 -4.86 4.27
N TYR A 58 1.64 -4.07 3.88
CA TYR A 58 1.48 -2.96 2.95
C TYR A 58 0.83 -3.41 1.63
N TRP A 59 1.38 -4.46 1.01
CA TRP A 59 0.90 -4.96 -0.28
C TRP A 59 -0.47 -5.64 -0.18
N TYR A 60 -0.73 -6.36 0.91
CA TYR A 60 -2.04 -6.91 1.20
C TYR A 60 -3.10 -5.81 1.30
N LEU A 61 -2.84 -4.78 2.10
CA LEU A 61 -3.75 -3.64 2.25
C LEU A 61 -3.99 -2.92 0.94
N ARG A 62 -2.98 -2.85 0.06
CA ARG A 62 -3.05 -2.13 -1.21
C ARG A 62 -3.73 -2.92 -2.33
N LEU A 63 -3.41 -4.20 -2.48
CA LEU A 63 -3.89 -5.02 -3.60
C LEU A 63 -5.15 -5.80 -3.23
N VAL A 64 -5.13 -6.48 -2.08
CA VAL A 64 -6.22 -7.36 -1.66
C VAL A 64 -7.36 -6.55 -1.05
N GLU A 65 -7.05 -5.66 -0.10
CA GLU A 65 -8.07 -4.83 0.55
C GLU A 65 -8.41 -3.55 -0.25
N GLY A 66 -7.59 -3.20 -1.24
CA GLY A 66 -7.86 -2.07 -2.14
C GLY A 66 -7.66 -0.68 -1.54
N THR A 67 -6.72 -0.53 -0.60
CA THR A 67 -6.39 0.75 0.08
C THR A 67 -7.57 1.35 0.88
N PRO A 68 -8.18 0.58 1.81
CA PRO A 68 -9.29 1.06 2.63
C PRO A 68 -8.86 2.13 3.64
N HIS A 69 -9.79 2.96 4.12
CA HIS A 69 -9.57 3.78 5.31
C HIS A 69 -9.55 2.93 6.59
N VAL A 70 -9.05 3.47 7.69
CA VAL A 70 -8.97 2.72 8.96
C VAL A 70 -10.36 2.26 9.42
N ALA A 71 -11.38 3.12 9.32
CA ALA A 71 -12.75 2.75 9.69
C ALA A 71 -13.27 1.54 8.89
N ASP A 72 -13.03 1.53 7.57
CA ASP A 72 -13.43 0.43 6.69
C ASP A 72 -12.69 -0.87 7.05
N LEU A 73 -11.41 -0.78 7.46
CA LEU A 73 -10.66 -1.95 7.92
C LEU A 73 -11.26 -2.57 9.17
N TYR A 74 -11.64 -1.76 10.17
CA TYR A 74 -12.30 -2.27 11.36
C TYR A 74 -13.64 -2.92 11.03
N GLU A 75 -14.42 -2.33 10.13
CA GLU A 75 -15.68 -2.92 9.66
C GLU A 75 -15.48 -4.28 8.97
N ARG A 76 -14.43 -4.41 8.14
CA ARG A 76 -14.13 -5.68 7.46
C ARG A 76 -13.52 -6.72 8.38
N CYS A 77 -12.67 -6.32 9.33
CA CYS A 77 -11.96 -7.23 10.24
C CYS A 77 -12.86 -7.81 11.34
N PHE A 78 -13.89 -7.07 11.75
CA PHE A 78 -14.75 -7.46 12.86
C PHE A 78 -16.21 -7.43 12.42
N GLU A 79 -16.88 -8.59 12.37
CA GLU A 79 -18.27 -8.67 11.95
C GLU A 79 -19.22 -8.02 12.97
N ARG A 80 -18.97 -8.23 14.27
CA ARG A 80 -19.81 -7.72 15.35
C ARG A 80 -19.40 -6.31 15.76
N VAL A 81 -20.38 -5.41 15.86
CA VAL A 81 -20.16 -4.03 16.31
C VAL A 81 -19.52 -3.97 17.70
N THR A 82 -19.91 -4.87 18.61
CA THR A 82 -19.31 -4.97 19.95
C THR A 82 -17.81 -5.23 19.91
N ASP A 83 -17.35 -6.06 18.98
CA ASP A 83 -15.95 -6.43 18.83
C ASP A 83 -15.16 -5.29 18.20
N ARG A 84 -15.75 -4.58 17.22
CA ARG A 84 -15.21 -3.34 16.65
C ARG A 84 -14.96 -2.28 17.71
N LEU A 85 -15.97 -1.99 18.53
CA LEU A 85 -15.89 -0.98 19.58
C LEU A 85 -14.82 -1.35 20.61
N THR A 86 -14.76 -2.64 20.97
CA THR A 86 -13.75 -3.15 21.90
C THR A 86 -12.34 -3.01 21.33
N ALA A 87 -12.13 -3.37 20.06
CA ALA A 87 -10.84 -3.26 19.38
C ALA A 87 -10.40 -1.81 19.09
N LEU A 88 -11.34 -0.84 19.11
CA LEU A 88 -11.04 0.59 19.07
C LEU A 88 -10.84 1.19 20.48
N GLY A 89 -11.01 0.41 21.55
CA GLY A 89 -10.98 0.93 22.92
C GLY A 89 -12.20 1.79 23.29
N LEU A 90 -13.28 1.75 22.50
CA LEU A 90 -14.52 2.50 22.72
C LEU A 90 -15.42 1.76 23.70
N ALA A 91 -15.06 1.80 24.99
CA ALA A 91 -15.73 1.04 26.04
C ALA A 91 -16.92 1.76 26.70
N SER A 92 -17.12 3.06 26.45
CA SER A 92 -18.16 3.83 27.15
C SER A 92 -19.56 3.47 26.67
N GLN A 93 -20.52 3.48 27.61
CA GLN A 93 -21.91 3.12 27.32
C GLN A 93 -22.55 4.08 26.31
N GLU A 94 -22.29 5.39 26.43
CA GLU A 94 -22.79 6.40 25.49
C GLU A 94 -22.36 6.11 24.04
N LEU A 95 -21.11 5.69 23.80
CA LEU A 95 -20.63 5.38 22.44
C LEU A 95 -21.21 4.05 21.93
N ARG A 96 -21.47 3.08 22.82
CA ARG A 96 -22.16 1.84 22.47
C ARG A 96 -23.61 2.08 22.10
N ASP A 97 -24.29 2.94 22.84
CA ASP A 97 -25.68 3.31 22.57
C ASP A 97 -25.75 4.03 21.21
N ILE A 98 -24.84 4.97 20.94
CA ILE A 98 -24.75 5.64 19.63
C ILE A 98 -24.54 4.62 18.50
N ALA A 99 -23.60 3.69 18.64
CA ALA A 99 -23.34 2.66 17.63
C ALA A 99 -24.50 1.67 17.45
N THR A 100 -25.31 1.43 18.47
CA THR A 100 -26.45 0.50 18.42
C THR A 100 -27.69 1.18 17.82
N ASP A 101 -27.95 2.42 18.22
CA ASP A 101 -29.14 3.18 17.83
C ASP A 101 -29.02 3.82 16.44
N TYR A 102 -27.84 4.33 16.10
CA TYR A 102 -27.58 5.05 14.85
C TYR A 102 -26.61 4.32 13.92
N GLY A 103 -25.91 3.29 14.40
CA GLY A 103 -24.96 2.52 13.62
C GLY A 103 -23.51 2.99 13.75
N TYR A 104 -22.59 2.14 13.28
CA TYR A 104 -21.15 2.39 13.31
C TYR A 104 -20.70 3.57 12.43
N PRO A 105 -21.21 3.77 11.19
CA PRO A 105 -20.84 4.92 10.36
C PRO A 105 -21.16 6.27 11.01
N ASP A 106 -22.32 6.38 11.67
CA ASP A 106 -22.72 7.58 12.40
C ASP A 106 -21.83 7.83 13.61
N LEU A 107 -21.45 6.78 14.35
CA LEU A 107 -20.48 6.90 15.43
C LEU A 107 -19.14 7.44 14.91
N VAL A 108 -18.62 6.88 13.82
CA VAL A 108 -17.35 7.34 13.21
C VAL A 108 -17.45 8.81 12.80
N THR A 109 -18.57 9.22 12.19
CA THR A 109 -18.81 10.61 11.80
C THR A 109 -18.80 11.54 13.01
N ARG A 110 -19.52 11.17 14.08
CA ARG A 110 -19.54 11.95 15.33
C ARG A 110 -18.17 12.03 16.01
N ILE A 111 -17.40 10.95 16.03
CA ILE A 111 -16.02 11.00 16.58
C ILE A 111 -15.14 11.98 15.78
N ARG A 112 -15.39 12.13 14.47
CA ARG A 112 -14.63 13.03 13.60
C ARG A 112 -15.06 14.50 13.71
N GLU A 113 -16.34 14.75 13.91
CA GLU A 113 -16.93 16.10 13.79
C GLU A 113 -17.34 16.73 15.13
N ASP A 114 -17.65 15.93 16.16
CA ASP A 114 -18.11 16.41 17.47
C ASP A 114 -16.94 16.58 18.46
N ASP A 115 -16.46 17.82 18.57
CA ASP A 115 -15.36 18.18 19.48
C ASP A 115 -15.71 17.97 20.95
N ASP A 116 -16.98 18.12 21.34
CA ASP A 116 -17.40 17.97 22.74
C ASP A 116 -17.46 16.49 23.14
N LEU A 117 -17.94 15.63 22.24
CA LEU A 117 -17.90 14.18 22.42
C LEU A 117 -16.45 13.68 22.48
N ALA A 118 -15.59 14.14 21.57
CA ALA A 118 -14.18 13.76 21.54
C ALA A 118 -13.46 14.16 22.84
N ARG A 119 -13.69 15.38 23.35
CA ARG A 119 -13.12 15.85 24.61
C ARG A 119 -13.64 15.07 25.83
N ARG A 120 -14.94 14.78 25.88
CA ARG A 120 -15.57 14.06 27.00
C ARG A 120 -15.04 12.63 27.15
N HIS A 121 -14.82 11.94 26.03
CA HIS A 121 -14.35 10.55 26.00
C HIS A 121 -12.86 10.40 25.71
N ARG A 122 -12.09 11.51 25.61
CA ARG A 122 -10.64 11.52 25.31
C ARG A 122 -10.30 10.77 24.03
N LEU A 123 -11.04 11.05 22.95
CA LEU A 123 -10.96 10.34 21.67
C LEU A 123 -9.95 10.93 20.68
N ASP A 124 -9.08 11.86 21.10
CA ASP A 124 -8.19 12.60 20.18
C ASP A 124 -7.32 11.67 19.32
N ALA A 125 -6.71 10.65 19.93
CA ALA A 125 -5.86 9.70 19.22
C ALA A 125 -6.66 8.80 18.24
N ILE A 126 -7.88 8.43 18.62
CA ILE A 126 -8.78 7.62 17.78
C ILE A 126 -9.30 8.48 16.62
N ARG A 127 -9.65 9.73 16.88
CA ARG A 127 -10.09 10.70 15.88
C ARG A 127 -9.02 10.95 14.82
N GLU A 128 -7.77 11.12 15.25
CA GLU A 128 -6.63 11.23 14.34
C GLU A 128 -6.50 9.96 13.50
N THR A 129 -6.49 8.80 14.14
CA THR A 129 -6.36 7.49 13.47
C THR A 129 -7.46 7.23 12.43
N LEU A 130 -8.72 7.51 12.76
CA LEU A 130 -9.86 7.35 11.87
C LEU A 130 -9.88 8.35 10.71
N SER A 131 -9.12 9.44 10.81
CA SER A 131 -9.04 10.49 9.80
C SER A 131 -7.85 10.32 8.84
N LEU A 132 -7.05 9.26 9.00
CA LEU A 132 -5.87 9.02 8.15
C LEU A 132 -6.26 8.56 6.74
N ASP A 133 -5.65 9.20 5.74
CA ASP A 133 -5.87 8.90 4.31
C ASP A 133 -5.02 7.74 3.77
N TYR A 134 -3.96 7.33 4.49
CA TYR A 134 -3.02 6.30 4.02
C TYR A 134 -2.67 5.23 5.08
N PRO A 135 -3.63 4.35 5.43
CA PRO A 135 -3.41 3.35 6.47
C PRO A 135 -2.31 2.33 6.14
N SER A 136 -2.10 2.01 4.85
CA SER A 136 -1.09 1.04 4.41
C SER A 136 0.34 1.46 4.79
N TRP A 137 0.70 2.72 4.55
CA TRP A 137 1.99 3.28 4.93
C TRP A 137 2.14 3.39 6.43
N ILE A 138 1.09 3.84 7.12
CA ILE A 138 1.17 4.12 8.56
C ILE A 138 1.25 2.83 9.37
N LEU A 139 0.44 1.83 9.02
CA LEU A 139 0.49 0.52 9.65
C LEU A 139 1.82 -0.18 9.36
N ALA A 140 2.34 -0.09 8.14
CA ALA A 140 3.66 -0.63 7.80
C ALA A 140 4.81 0.08 8.52
N LEU A 141 4.77 1.40 8.63
CA LEU A 141 5.82 2.18 9.26
C LEU A 141 5.75 2.16 10.79
N ALA A 142 4.61 1.86 11.39
CA ALA A 142 4.46 1.75 12.84
C ALA A 142 5.25 0.56 13.43
N MET A 143 5.70 -0.39 12.62
CA MET A 143 6.26 -1.69 13.03
C MET A 143 7.71 -1.68 13.57
N GLY A 144 8.30 -0.53 13.89
CA GLY A 144 9.67 -0.46 14.46
C GLY A 144 10.82 -0.53 13.44
N SER A 145 12.07 -0.65 13.93
CA SER A 145 13.31 -0.14 13.29
C SER A 145 13.56 -0.42 11.80
N GLY A 146 14.23 0.52 11.13
CA GLY A 146 14.62 0.42 9.71
C GLY A 146 13.59 0.97 8.71
N LYS A 147 12.76 1.94 9.14
CA LYS A 147 11.75 2.62 8.31
C LYS A 147 12.30 3.06 6.95
N THR A 148 13.52 3.59 6.87
CA THR A 148 14.13 4.01 5.60
C THR A 148 14.29 2.87 4.59
N VAL A 149 14.77 1.70 5.04
CA VAL A 149 14.94 0.52 4.19
C VAL A 149 13.58 -0.04 3.78
N LEU A 150 12.61 -0.03 4.69
CA LEU A 150 11.24 -0.41 4.40
C LEU A 150 10.59 0.52 3.36
N ILE A 151 10.70 1.85 3.53
CA ILE A 151 10.22 2.85 2.55
C ILE A 151 10.87 2.59 1.19
N GLY A 152 12.20 2.40 1.15
CA GLY A 152 12.90 2.10 -0.10
C GLY A 152 12.41 0.81 -0.76
N SER A 153 12.12 -0.22 0.03
CA SER A 153 11.59 -1.49 -0.46
C SER A 153 10.16 -1.35 -0.98
N ILE A 154 9.30 -0.59 -0.30
CA ILE A 154 7.95 -0.26 -0.78
C ILE A 154 8.06 0.46 -2.13
N VAL A 155 8.86 1.52 -2.22
CA VAL A 155 9.04 2.28 -3.46
C VAL A 155 9.60 1.41 -4.59
N ALA A 156 10.62 0.59 -4.31
CA ALA A 156 11.22 -0.29 -5.31
C ALA A 156 10.24 -1.35 -5.83
N THR A 157 9.48 -1.97 -4.93
CA THR A 157 8.47 -2.96 -5.32
C THR A 157 7.28 -2.30 -6.03
N GLU A 158 6.87 -1.09 -5.64
CA GLU A 158 5.83 -0.34 -6.35
C GLU A 158 6.25 -0.02 -7.78
N PHE A 159 7.51 0.36 -7.94
CA PHE A 159 8.08 0.65 -9.25
C PHE A 159 8.18 -0.62 -10.11
N ALA A 160 8.64 -1.73 -9.54
CA ALA A 160 8.66 -3.02 -10.23
C ALA A 160 7.24 -3.44 -10.68
N MET A 161 6.26 -3.29 -9.80
CA MET A 161 4.84 -3.54 -10.10
C MET A 161 4.28 -2.62 -11.20
N ALA A 162 4.77 -1.38 -11.28
CA ALA A 162 4.34 -0.42 -12.31
C ALA A 162 4.95 -0.71 -13.69
N ILE A 163 6.11 -1.38 -13.74
CA ILE A 163 6.79 -1.76 -14.99
C ILE A 163 6.22 -3.05 -15.57
N ASP A 164 5.67 -3.96 -14.76
CA ASP A 164 5.18 -5.25 -15.22
C ASP A 164 4.09 -5.12 -16.31
N PRO A 165 4.37 -5.52 -17.57
CA PRO A 165 3.42 -5.44 -18.67
C PRO A 165 2.30 -6.49 -18.61
N ARG A 166 2.40 -7.49 -17.71
CA ARG A 166 1.42 -8.57 -17.54
C ARG A 166 0.33 -8.26 -16.51
N GLY A 167 0.44 -7.14 -15.78
CA GLY A 167 -0.64 -6.55 -14.99
C GLY A 167 -1.75 -5.99 -15.87
N GLY A 168 -2.50 -6.88 -16.52
CA GLY A 168 -3.50 -6.56 -17.53
C GLY A 168 -4.72 -5.83 -16.96
N GLY A 169 -4.85 -4.56 -17.34
CA GLY A 169 -6.10 -3.81 -17.24
C GLY A 169 -5.94 -2.47 -17.92
N SER A 170 -6.61 -2.29 -19.05
CA SER A 170 -6.66 -1.09 -19.90
C SER A 170 -7.26 0.16 -19.21
N SER A 171 -7.21 0.21 -17.89
CA SER A 171 -7.57 1.35 -17.05
C SER A 171 -6.40 1.67 -16.13
N TRP A 172 -5.70 2.76 -16.44
CA TRP A 172 -4.91 3.52 -15.48
C TRP A 172 -5.83 4.26 -14.47
N SER A 173 -6.96 3.67 -14.08
CA SER A 173 -7.43 3.78 -12.70
C SER A 173 -6.48 2.88 -11.89
N MET A 174 -5.24 3.36 -11.71
CA MET A 174 -4.85 3.98 -10.44
C MET A 174 -5.06 2.93 -9.37
N ILE A 175 -3.98 2.28 -8.93
CA ILE A 175 -3.98 1.81 -7.55
C ILE A 175 -4.31 3.08 -6.74
N PRO A 176 -5.51 3.19 -6.14
CA PRO A 176 -6.04 4.49 -5.77
C PRO A 176 -5.14 5.12 -4.70
N MET A 177 -4.29 6.06 -5.12
CA MET A 177 -3.88 7.16 -4.25
C MET A 177 -4.98 8.18 -4.40
N HIS A 178 -5.88 8.29 -3.44
CA HIS A 178 -6.86 9.37 -3.41
C HIS A 178 -6.12 10.70 -3.46
N THR A 179 -6.00 11.26 -4.66
CA THR A 179 -5.63 12.65 -4.91
C THR A 179 -6.80 13.21 -5.70
N ARG A 180 -7.52 14.16 -5.10
CA ARG A 180 -8.69 14.78 -5.70
C ARG A 180 -8.33 15.36 -7.07
N SER A 181 -8.91 14.79 -8.13
CA SER A 181 -8.78 15.29 -9.50
C SER A 181 -9.46 16.66 -9.60
N HIS A 182 -8.68 17.73 -9.77
CA HIS A 182 -9.17 18.97 -10.35
C HIS A 182 -9.33 18.75 -11.85
N GLY A 183 -10.56 18.85 -12.35
CA GLY A 183 -10.88 18.68 -13.75
C GLY A 183 -10.24 19.76 -14.61
N ASP A 184 -9.29 19.36 -15.45
CA ASP A 184 -8.77 20.18 -16.54
C ASP A 184 -9.60 19.89 -17.81
N PRO A 185 -10.26 20.89 -18.44
CA PRO A 185 -11.05 20.67 -19.63
C PRO A 185 -10.14 20.44 -20.84
N THR A 186 -9.93 19.17 -21.23
CA THR A 186 -9.10 18.84 -22.40
C THR A 186 -9.78 19.25 -23.70
N MET A 187 -9.31 20.33 -24.35
CA MET A 187 -9.60 20.59 -25.76
C MET A 187 -9.07 19.42 -26.61
N THR A 188 -9.92 18.87 -27.49
CA THR A 188 -9.54 17.77 -28.39
C THR A 188 -9.16 18.32 -29.76
N MET A 189 -7.96 18.00 -30.25
CA MET A 189 -7.52 18.28 -31.62
C MET A 189 -7.69 17.04 -32.50
N ARG A 190 -8.16 17.23 -33.74
CA ARG A 190 -8.31 16.15 -34.73
C ARG A 190 -7.03 16.04 -35.57
N THR A 191 -6.42 14.86 -35.59
CA THR A 191 -5.20 14.56 -36.34
C THR A 191 -5.38 13.26 -37.12
N THR A 192 -4.95 13.25 -38.38
CA THR A 192 -4.91 12.04 -39.22
C THR A 192 -3.58 11.31 -39.01
N ILE A 193 -3.64 10.02 -38.68
CA ILE A 193 -2.47 9.17 -38.47
C ILE A 193 -2.56 7.94 -39.39
N THR A 194 -1.41 7.48 -39.88
CA THR A 194 -1.31 6.26 -40.69
C THR A 194 -0.73 5.16 -39.82
N LEU A 195 -1.41 4.01 -39.79
CA LEU A 195 -1.03 2.83 -39.01
C LEU A 195 -1.04 1.60 -39.93
N PRO A 196 -0.17 0.61 -39.70
CA PRO A 196 -0.22 -0.65 -40.43
C PRO A 196 -1.58 -1.36 -40.25
N ASP A 197 -2.08 -1.99 -41.30
CA ASP A 197 -3.38 -2.68 -41.29
C ASP A 197 -3.46 -3.83 -40.28
N SER A 198 -2.34 -4.53 -40.06
CA SER A 198 -2.23 -5.57 -39.04
C SER A 198 -2.46 -5.01 -37.64
N LEU A 199 -1.82 -3.89 -37.32
CA LEU A 199 -1.96 -3.22 -36.02
C LEU A 199 -3.37 -2.67 -35.82
N MET A 200 -3.98 -2.13 -36.88
CA MET A 200 -5.38 -1.68 -36.83
C MET A 200 -6.34 -2.83 -36.56
N SER A 201 -6.10 -3.99 -37.17
CA SER A 201 -6.90 -5.20 -36.96
C SER A 201 -6.77 -5.71 -35.51
N ASP A 202 -5.56 -5.68 -34.94
CA ASP A 202 -5.32 -6.05 -33.55
C ASP A 202 -6.04 -5.11 -32.57
N ILE A 203 -5.99 -3.80 -32.83
CA ILE A 203 -6.70 -2.79 -32.03
C ILE A 203 -8.22 -3.02 -32.11
N ASP A 204 -8.75 -3.35 -33.29
CA ASP A 204 -10.16 -3.65 -33.48
C ASP A 204 -10.62 -4.88 -32.72
N ALA A 205 -9.82 -5.93 -32.71
CA ALA A 205 -10.09 -7.13 -31.93
C ALA A 205 -10.19 -6.81 -30.42
N LEU A 206 -9.43 -5.82 -29.95
CA LEU A 206 -9.37 -5.45 -28.54
C LEU A 206 -10.46 -4.47 -28.08
N VAL A 207 -10.73 -3.41 -28.86
CA VAL A 207 -11.63 -2.31 -28.44
C VAL A 207 -12.79 -2.04 -29.39
N GLY A 208 -12.87 -2.81 -30.48
CA GLY A 208 -13.84 -2.62 -31.54
C GLY A 208 -13.59 -1.37 -32.41
N PRO A 209 -14.26 -1.28 -33.57
CA PRO A 209 -14.01 -0.21 -34.56
C PRO A 209 -14.27 1.21 -34.05
N ARG A 210 -15.13 1.34 -33.03
CA ARG A 210 -15.53 2.63 -32.44
C ARG A 210 -14.65 3.06 -31.28
N GLY A 211 -13.84 2.16 -30.71
CA GLY A 211 -12.97 2.42 -29.55
C GLY A 211 -11.55 2.89 -29.87
N ARG A 212 -11.18 2.89 -31.17
CA ARG A 212 -9.80 3.12 -31.65
C ARG A 212 -9.17 4.42 -31.16
N SER A 213 -9.89 5.54 -31.29
CA SER A 213 -9.38 6.87 -30.91
C SER A 213 -9.11 6.97 -29.40
N GLY A 214 -10.02 6.43 -28.59
CA GLY A 214 -9.85 6.37 -27.15
C GLY A 214 -8.74 5.41 -26.71
N PHE A 215 -8.49 4.35 -27.46
CA PHE A 215 -7.35 3.45 -27.23
C PHE A 215 -6.02 4.13 -27.57
N LEU A 216 -5.91 4.73 -28.75
CA LEU A 216 -4.69 5.40 -29.20
C LEU A 216 -4.34 6.62 -28.35
N ALA A 217 -5.32 7.43 -27.95
CA ALA A 217 -5.09 8.55 -27.04
C ALA A 217 -4.56 8.08 -25.67
N ARG A 218 -5.08 6.95 -25.16
CA ARG A 218 -4.64 6.37 -23.90
C ARG A 218 -3.23 5.78 -24.02
N ALA A 219 -2.96 5.03 -25.09
CA ALA A 219 -1.65 4.48 -25.39
C ALA A 219 -0.60 5.60 -25.52
N ALA A 220 -0.91 6.68 -26.25
CA ALA A 220 -0.03 7.84 -26.39
C ALA A 220 0.25 8.54 -25.06
N ARG A 221 -0.77 8.73 -24.20
CA ARG A 221 -0.55 9.28 -22.85
C ARG A 221 0.33 8.38 -22.00
N ASN A 222 0.13 7.07 -22.08
CA ASN A 222 0.93 6.10 -21.34
C ASN A 222 2.39 6.13 -21.78
N GLU A 223 2.64 6.13 -23.10
CA GLU A 223 3.99 6.19 -23.63
C GLU A 223 4.67 7.52 -23.29
N LEU A 224 3.95 8.65 -23.37
CA LEU A 224 4.47 9.95 -22.93
C LEU A 224 4.81 9.97 -21.43
N LYS A 225 4.00 9.33 -20.58
CA LYS A 225 4.28 9.23 -19.15
C LYS A 225 5.52 8.36 -18.91
N ARG A 226 5.64 7.23 -19.61
CA ARG A 226 6.79 6.33 -19.55
C ARG A 226 8.07 7.03 -19.99
N GLU A 227 8.04 7.75 -21.11
CA GLU A 227 9.16 8.54 -21.63
C GLU A 227 9.56 9.66 -20.66
N ARG A 228 8.58 10.38 -20.08
CA ARG A 228 8.86 11.41 -19.07
C ARG A 228 9.48 10.82 -17.80
N LEU A 229 8.98 9.68 -17.34
CA LEU A 229 9.53 8.97 -16.20
C LEU A 229 10.94 8.47 -16.50
N GLY A 230 11.17 7.87 -17.66
CA GLY A 230 12.50 7.44 -18.12
C GLY A 230 13.48 8.61 -18.14
N ARG A 231 13.10 9.75 -18.72
CA ARG A 231 13.92 10.97 -18.71
C ARG A 231 14.16 11.52 -17.31
N ALA A 232 13.16 11.48 -16.43
CA ALA A 232 13.32 11.91 -15.05
C ALA A 232 14.28 10.99 -14.28
N LEU A 233 14.21 9.68 -14.53
CA LEU A 233 15.12 8.70 -13.95
C LEU A 233 16.54 8.83 -14.51
N ASP A 234 16.70 9.02 -15.82
CA ASP A 234 18.00 9.27 -16.44
C ASP A 234 18.60 10.59 -15.96
N ALA A 235 17.79 11.63 -15.79
CA ALA A 235 18.23 12.89 -15.21
C ALA A 235 18.57 12.77 -13.71
N ALA A 236 17.90 11.88 -12.98
CA ALA A 236 18.18 11.57 -11.59
C ALA A 236 19.31 10.54 -11.42
N ARG A 237 19.75 9.88 -12.50
CA ARG A 237 20.75 8.81 -12.46
C ARG A 237 22.09 9.40 -12.08
N GLY A 238 22.61 8.99 -10.91
CA GLY A 238 23.85 9.52 -10.37
C GLY A 238 23.74 10.93 -9.79
N ALA A 239 22.54 11.55 -9.76
CA ALA A 239 22.33 12.87 -9.16
C ALA A 239 22.68 12.91 -7.67
N MET A 240 22.78 11.74 -7.01
CA MET A 240 23.16 11.61 -5.61
C MET A 240 24.49 10.83 -5.40
N ALA A 241 25.19 10.47 -6.48
CA ALA A 241 26.50 9.82 -6.37
C ALA A 241 27.57 10.86 -5.98
N GLY A 242 28.26 10.65 -4.85
CA GLY A 242 29.30 11.56 -4.35
C GLY A 242 28.78 12.78 -3.57
N THR A 243 27.50 12.79 -3.16
CA THR A 243 26.95 13.86 -2.32
C THR A 243 27.37 13.65 -0.85
N PRO A 244 27.95 14.66 -0.17
CA PRO A 244 28.35 14.54 1.23
C PRO A 244 27.15 14.19 2.13
N GLY A 245 27.25 13.10 2.89
CA GLY A 245 26.21 12.66 3.84
C GLY A 245 25.41 11.40 3.42
N TRP A 246 25.68 10.83 2.23
CA TRP A 246 25.05 9.58 1.78
C TRP A 246 26.07 8.45 1.63
N ARG A 247 25.65 7.23 2.02
CA ARG A 247 26.51 6.06 2.09
C ARG A 247 26.90 5.55 0.70
N SER A 248 28.16 5.15 0.52
CA SER A 248 28.64 4.42 -0.66
C SER A 248 27.94 3.05 -0.77
N SER A 249 28.01 2.40 -1.94
CA SER A 249 27.45 1.05 -2.10
C SER A 249 28.02 0.05 -1.09
N ASP A 250 29.32 0.12 -0.81
CA ASP A 250 29.98 -0.74 0.17
C ASP A 250 29.56 -0.42 1.61
N GLU A 251 29.33 0.87 1.93
CA GLU A 251 28.80 1.31 3.23
C GLU A 251 27.33 0.93 3.40
N ILE A 252 26.54 0.88 2.32
CA ILE A 252 25.18 0.36 2.34
C ILE A 252 25.21 -1.14 2.62
N ILE A 253 26.10 -1.90 1.99
CA ILE A 253 26.25 -3.35 2.22
C ILE A 253 26.65 -3.60 3.68
N GLN A 254 27.68 -2.93 4.20
CA GLN A 254 28.10 -3.07 5.60
C GLN A 254 27.02 -2.63 6.60
N PHE A 255 26.24 -1.59 6.27
CA PHE A 255 25.11 -1.19 7.09
C PHE A 255 24.00 -2.25 7.10
N VAL A 256 23.69 -2.85 5.95
CA VAL A 256 22.72 -3.94 5.85
C VAL A 256 23.20 -5.15 6.67
N ASP A 257 24.50 -5.48 6.62
CA ASP A 257 25.09 -6.55 7.42
C ASP A 257 25.03 -6.27 8.94
N GLY A 258 25.33 -5.05 9.37
CA GLY A 258 25.18 -4.64 10.76
C GLY A 258 23.72 -4.63 11.24
N LEU A 259 22.77 -4.47 10.32
CA LEU A 259 21.35 -4.63 10.65
C LEU A 259 20.94 -6.10 10.79
N ARG A 260 21.71 -7.10 10.37
CA ARG A 260 21.30 -8.52 10.49
C ARG A 260 21.39 -9.10 11.91
N SER A 261 21.88 -8.34 12.89
CA SER A 261 22.20 -8.85 14.25
C SER A 261 21.10 -8.74 15.31
N ASP A 262 19.93 -8.16 15.03
CA ASP A 262 18.77 -8.10 15.97
C ASP A 262 17.49 -8.46 15.21
N ASP A 263 17.08 -9.72 15.36
CA ASP A 263 16.15 -10.44 14.48
C ASP A 263 14.80 -10.72 15.19
N ARG A 264 14.31 -9.76 15.99
CA ARG A 264 13.03 -9.86 16.70
C ARG A 264 11.85 -9.60 15.76
N ASP A 265 10.81 -10.42 15.87
CA ASP A 265 9.55 -10.27 15.13
C ASP A 265 8.51 -9.56 16.04
N PRO A 266 8.16 -8.29 15.74
CA PRO A 266 7.26 -7.49 16.57
C PRO A 266 5.80 -7.99 16.54
N TRP A 267 5.46 -8.97 15.71
CA TRP A 267 4.13 -9.55 15.59
C TRP A 267 3.93 -10.81 16.43
N THR A 268 5.01 -11.44 16.88
CA THR A 268 4.99 -12.60 17.78
C THR A 268 5.53 -12.25 19.16
N ASP A 269 6.46 -11.29 19.23
CA ASP A 269 7.09 -10.90 20.47
C ASP A 269 6.36 -9.67 21.03
N GLY A 270 5.65 -9.86 22.14
CA GLY A 270 4.99 -8.75 22.86
C GLY A 270 5.99 -7.66 23.28
N PRO A 271 5.50 -6.46 23.65
CA PRO A 271 6.39 -5.37 24.05
C PRO A 271 7.28 -5.81 25.21
N ASP A 272 8.58 -5.53 25.06
CA ASP A 272 9.63 -5.80 26.03
C ASP A 272 9.24 -5.17 27.38
N LYS A 273 9.02 -5.99 28.40
CA LYS A 273 8.69 -5.53 29.75
C LYS A 273 9.88 -4.86 30.45
N ASP A 274 11.07 -4.93 29.86
CA ASP A 274 12.32 -4.51 30.49
C ASP A 274 13.01 -3.31 29.80
N GLN A 275 12.30 -2.54 28.95
CA GLN A 275 12.81 -1.24 28.50
C GLN A 275 12.39 -0.12 29.46
N PRO A 276 13.32 0.53 30.19
CA PRO A 276 12.99 1.73 30.95
C PRO A 276 12.64 2.88 30.00
N ALA A 277 11.65 3.66 30.44
CA ALA A 277 11.11 4.83 29.75
C ALA A 277 12.14 5.94 29.46
#